data_AF-A0A9Q4FQM5-F1
#
_entry.id   AF-A0A9Q4FQM5-F1
#
_cell.length_a   1.000
_cell.length_b   1.000
_cell.length_c   1.000
_cell.angle_alpha   90.00
_cell.angle_beta   90.00
_cell.angle_gamma   90.00
#
_symmetry.space_group_name_H-M   'P 1'
#
loop_
_entity.id
_entity.type
_entity.pdbx_description
1 polymer ?
#
loop_
_entity_poly.entity_id
_entity_poly.type
_entity_poly.pdbx_seq_one_letter_code
_entity_poly.pdbx_strand_id
1 'polypeptide(L)' 'METAKDQNEHRHQAIATALAAELERQAQAGASRIDIEALAQAVELALDPALPSSEGKRPSELNATNDD' A
#
# COMPACT_ATOMS: atom_id res chain seq x y z
N MET A 1 4.28 -20.71 17.45
CA MET A 1 2.95 -20.10 17.22
C MET A 1 2.99 -18.57 17.23
N GLU A 2 4.15 -17.92 17.38
CA GLU A 2 4.32 -16.45 17.38
C GLU A 2 3.98 -15.82 16.02
N THR A 3 4.40 -16.46 14.92
CA THR A 3 4.37 -15.88 13.56
C THR A 3 2.98 -15.62 12.98
N ALA A 4 1.97 -16.42 13.32
CA ALA A 4 0.62 -16.27 12.80
C ALA A 4 -0.16 -15.13 13.50
N LYS A 5 0.20 -14.81 14.75
CA LYS A 5 -0.42 -13.72 15.50
C LYS A 5 0.11 -12.37 15.00
N ASP A 6 1.42 -12.26 14.82
CA ASP A 6 2.07 -11.05 14.32
C ASP A 6 1.60 -10.71 12.90
N GLN A 7 1.44 -11.72 12.03
CA GLN A 7 0.87 -11.53 10.69
C GLN A 7 -0.58 -11.00 10.73
N ASN A 8 -1.39 -11.49 11.67
CA ASN A 8 -2.77 -11.01 11.83
C ASN A 8 -2.83 -9.58 12.37
N GLU A 9 -1.96 -9.22 13.31
CA GLU A 9 -1.86 -7.86 13.86
C GLU A 9 -1.39 -6.87 12.79
N HIS A 10 -0.39 -7.23 11.99
CA HIS A 10 0.07 -6.40 10.87
C HIS A 10 -1.02 -6.23 9.80
N ARG A 11 -1.75 -7.30 9.48
CA ARG A 11 -2.87 -7.25 8.54
C ARG A 11 -3.99 -6.33 9.05
N HIS A 12 -4.34 -6.45 10.33
CA HIS A 12 -5.37 -5.59 10.94
C HIS A 12 -4.97 -4.12 10.88
N GLN A 13 -3.71 -3.80 11.22
CA GLN A 13 -3.21 -2.44 11.17
C GLN A 13 -3.22 -1.86 9.75
N ALA A 14 -2.82 -2.64 8.74
CA ALA A 14 -2.85 -2.22 7.34
C ALA A 14 -4.28 -1.88 6.88
N ILE A 15 -5.26 -2.73 7.22
CA ILE A 15 -6.67 -2.49 6.92
C ILE A 15 -7.17 -1.22 7.62
N ALA A 16 -6.87 -1.06 8.91
CA ALA A 16 -7.30 0.12 9.68
C ALA A 16 -6.74 1.42 9.09
N THR A 17 -5.47 1.42 8.69
CA THR A 17 -4.83 2.56 8.02
C THR A 17 -5.47 2.86 6.66
N ALA A 18 -5.74 1.85 5.84
CA ALA A 18 -6.38 2.03 4.54
C ALA A 18 -7.81 2.60 4.67
N LEU A 19 -8.61 2.06 5.60
CA LEU A 19 -9.96 2.55 5.86
C LEU A 19 -9.96 4.00 6.38
N ALA A 20 -9.03 4.35 7.27
CA ALA A 20 -8.92 5.71 7.77
C ALA A 20 -8.56 6.71 6.66
N ALA A 21 -7.60 6.36 5.80
CA ALA A 21 -7.20 7.18 4.66
C ALA A 21 -8.35 7.36 3.65
N GLU A 22 -9.12 6.30 3.40
CA GLU A 22 -10.26 6.33 2.51
C GLU A 22 -11.40 7.23 3.04
N LEU A 23 -11.76 7.08 4.31
CA LEU A 23 -12.79 7.90 4.94
C LEU A 23 -12.42 9.38 4.93
N GLU A 24 -11.16 9.70 5.22
CA GLU A 24 -10.64 11.08 5.15
C GLU A 24 -10.75 11.63 3.72
N ARG A 25 -10.36 10.85 2.70
CA ARG A 25 -10.50 11.27 1.30
C ARG A 25 -11.95 11.54 0.92
N GLN A 26 -12.89 10.68 1.32
CA GLN A 26 -14.32 10.88 1.05
C GLN A 26 -14.86 12.13 1.75
N ALA A 27 -14.46 12.37 3.01
CA ALA A 27 -14.83 13.57 3.74
C ALA A 27 -14.31 14.84 3.05
N GLN A 28 -13.05 14.85 2.62
CA GLN A 28 -12.44 15.96 1.87
C GLN A 28 -13.07 16.18 0.50
N ALA A 29 -13.55 15.11 -0.15
CA ALA A 29 -14.29 15.19 -1.40
C ALA A 29 -15.75 15.66 -1.23
N GLY A 30 -16.20 15.90 0.02
CA GLY A 30 -17.56 16.33 0.31
C GLY A 30 -18.60 15.23 0.10
N ALA A 31 -18.21 13.95 0.27
CA ALA A 31 -19.13 12.83 0.11
C ALA A 31 -20.31 12.96 1.10
N SER A 32 -21.52 12.99 0.57
CA SER A 32 -22.75 13.03 1.40
C SER A 32 -23.12 11.66 1.99
N ARG A 33 -22.50 10.59 1.48
CA ARG A 33 -22.64 9.21 1.92
C ARG A 33 -21.30 8.51 1.82
N ILE A 34 -21.14 7.45 2.59
CA ILE A 34 -19.96 6.59 2.53
C ILE A 34 -20.02 5.78 1.22
N ASP A 35 -18.96 5.88 0.42
CA ASP A 35 -18.73 5.01 -0.73
C ASP A 35 -18.12 3.69 -0.22
N ILE A 36 -18.99 2.68 -0.12
CA ILE A 36 -18.64 1.35 0.38
C ILE A 36 -17.74 0.60 -0.62
N GLU A 37 -17.91 0.83 -1.92
CA GLU A 37 -17.09 0.18 -2.96
C GLU A 37 -15.66 0.69 -2.88
N ALA A 38 -15.48 1.99 -2.70
CA ALA A 38 -14.15 2.57 -2.48
C ALA A 38 -13.47 2.04 -1.21
N LEU A 39 -14.24 1.81 -0.13
CA LEU A 39 -13.72 1.16 1.08
C LEU A 39 -13.32 -0.30 0.84
N ALA A 40 -14.13 -1.06 0.11
CA ALA A 40 -13.81 -2.44 -0.25
C ALA A 40 -12.50 -2.52 -1.04
N GLN A 41 -12.32 -1.65 -2.03
CA GLN A 41 -11.08 -1.55 -2.82
C GLN A 41 -9.87 -1.18 -1.95
N ALA A 42 -10.03 -0.26 -0.99
CA ALA A 42 -8.96 0.10 -0.06
C ALA A 42 -8.54 -1.09 0.82
N VAL A 43 -9.49 -1.93 1.24
CA VAL A 43 -9.21 -3.17 1.98
C VAL A 43 -8.50 -4.20 1.11
N GLU A 44 -8.96 -4.41 -0.12
CA GLU A 44 -8.32 -5.35 -1.06
C GLU A 44 -6.85 -4.97 -1.30
N LEU A 45 -6.57 -3.69 -1.54
CA LEU A 45 -5.20 -3.19 -1.71
C LEU A 45 -4.35 -3.34 -0.43
N ALA A 46 -4.95 -3.21 0.75
CA ALA A 46 -4.24 -3.41 2.02
C ALA A 46 -3.91 -4.89 2.27
N LEU A 47 -4.74 -5.81 1.74
CA LEU A 47 -4.55 -7.26 1.86
C LEU A 47 -3.54 -7.80 0.84
N ASP A 48 -3.48 -7.21 -0.35
CA ASP A 48 -2.55 -7.58 -1.42
C ASP A 48 -1.82 -6.32 -1.94
N PRO A 49 -0.86 -5.79 -1.17
CA PRO A 49 -0.11 -4.62 -1.61
C PRO A 49 0.74 -5.01 -2.82
N ALA A 50 0.49 -4.36 -3.95
CA ALA A 50 1.30 -4.55 -5.15
C ALA A 50 2.78 -4.39 -4.79
N LEU A 51 3.60 -5.37 -5.18
CA LEU A 51 5.04 -5.30 -4.97
C LEU A 51 5.55 -4.01 -5.62
N PRO A 52 6.38 -3.21 -4.92
CA PRO A 52 6.99 -2.05 -5.53
C PRO A 52 7.71 -2.53 -6.79
N SER A 53 7.36 -1.94 -7.94
CA SER A 53 8.05 -2.19 -9.19
C SER A 53 9.52 -1.89 -8.96
N SER A 54 10.31 -2.96 -8.79
CA SER A 54 11.76 -2.85 -8.67
C SER A 54 12.28 -2.36 -10.01
N GLU A 55 12.35 -1.05 -10.18
CA GLU A 55 13.28 -0.43 -11.13
C GLU A 55 14.70 -0.65 -10.58
N GLY A 56 15.12 -1.91 -10.55
CA GLY A 56 16.52 -2.25 -10.45
C GLY A 56 17.19 -1.65 -11.69
N LYS A 57 17.96 -0.58 -11.49
CA LYS A 57 18.87 -0.07 -12.53
C LYS A 57 19.63 -1.25 -13.12
N ARG A 58 19.59 -1.40 -14.44
CA ARG A 58 20.29 -2.49 -15.12
C ARG A 58 21.79 -2.30 -14.93
N PRO A 59 22.58 -3.37 -14.66
CA PRO A 59 24.03 -3.28 -14.44
C PRO A 59 24.82 -2.55 -15.55
N SER A 60 24.25 -2.43 -16.75
CA SER A 60 24.81 -1.63 -17.86
C SER A 60 24.97 -0.14 -17.56
N GLU A 61 24.31 0.40 -16.54
CA GLU A 61 24.41 1.81 -16.13
C GLU A 61 25.51 2.07 -15.09
N LEU A 62 26.14 1.02 -14.53
CA LEU A 62 27.13 1.13 -13.46
C LEU A 62 28.59 1.19 -13.95
N ASN A 63 28.84 1.01 -15.26
CA ASN A 63 30.19 1.00 -15.86
C ASN A 63 30.56 2.31 -16.60
N ALA A 64 29.75 3.36 -16.54
CA ALA A 64 30.00 4.61 -17.29
C ALA A 64 30.84 5.66 -16.53
N THR A 65 31.37 5.34 -15.34
CA THR A 65 32.16 6.29 -14.54
C THR A 65 33.45 5.64 -14.04
N ASN A 66 34.31 5.17 -14.95
CA ASN A 66 35.68 4.82 -14.58
C ASN A 66 36.68 4.87 -15.75
N ASP A 67 36.64 5.93 -16.56
CA ASP A 67 37.72 6.19 -17.53
C ASP A 67 38.00 7.70 -17.61
N ASP A 68 38.75 8.20 -16.63
CA ASP A 68 39.60 9.39 -16.72
C ASP A 68 40.75 9.29 -15.70
#